data_AF-A0A0F9AAB3-F1
#
_entry.id   AF-A0A0F9AAB3-F1
#
_cell.length_a   1.000
_cell.length_b   1.000
_cell.length_c   1.000
_cell.angle_alpha   90.00
_cell.angle_beta   90.00
_cell.angle_gamma   90.00
#
_symmetry.space_group_name_H-M   'P 1'
#
loop_
_entity.id
_entity.type
_entity.pdbx_description
1 polymer ?
#
loop_
_entity_poly.entity_id
_entity_poly.type
_entity_poly.pdbx_seq_one_letter_code
_entity_poly.pdbx_strand_id
1 'polypeptide(L)'
;VDTDALVAGVVTNAQGADVASDVAAMIDGNNRVDVGSWLGTAVGANTAGIPKVDIQLIRNNGNAATSLTRIYGNNAINGTADSGTVNTMVDSSLTQPDGAWNGGILQFTTGNNDKFSFVVTDFDAASDTVTFTPDAPNAVANGDVYVIVSSLAMANIAAINNGAMAAANLELQYDGSTGLVGDTFPAPQSQVGAIAIGSGGLAVVAESATITTGTETLTYTSTEELDGATHDVAAAGGATDFYYQFDVGSSGVATELHWFGYAQSNNDSYAVKAYDWLSAGFKQIGTLAGGNGSTVSEHAFVPTTAMTGTGANVGKVRLQFTSADGTEIFTDRVICEFTQAAQGIANGSTITLGAATGRTNLVGRDWILALGGQDITN
;
A
#
# COMPACT_ATOMS: atom_id res chain seq x y z
N VAL A 1 -45.16 -59.54 39.52
CA VAL A 1 -44.21 -59.52 38.39
C VAL A 1 -42.92 -60.04 38.96
N ASP A 2 -42.49 -61.21 38.48
CA ASP A 2 -41.29 -61.89 38.92
C ASP A 2 -40.07 -61.03 38.55
N THR A 3 -39.32 -60.56 39.56
CA THR A 3 -38.14 -59.72 39.35
C THR A 3 -36.98 -60.50 38.74
N ASP A 4 -37.02 -61.83 38.75
CA ASP A 4 -35.98 -62.66 38.14
C ASP A 4 -36.11 -62.76 36.61
N ALA A 5 -37.25 -62.36 36.04
CA ALA A 5 -37.41 -62.22 34.59
C ALA A 5 -36.85 -60.90 34.03
N LEU A 6 -36.46 -59.94 34.88
CA LEU A 6 -35.93 -58.63 34.45
C LEU A 6 -34.41 -58.62 34.25
N VAL A 7 -33.69 -59.65 34.71
CA VAL A 7 -32.22 -59.71 34.67
C VAL A 7 -31.68 -60.63 33.55
N ALA A 8 -32.57 -61.27 32.77
CA ALA A 8 -32.20 -62.03 31.58
C ALA A 8 -32.50 -61.28 30.26
N GLY A 9 -32.88 -60.00 30.34
CA GLY A 9 -33.09 -59.17 29.16
C GLY A 9 -31.76 -58.75 28.55
N VAL A 10 -31.55 -59.08 27.27
CA VAL A 10 -30.44 -58.53 26.48
C VAL A 10 -30.57 -57.00 26.51
N VAL A 11 -29.57 -56.32 27.08
CA VAL A 11 -29.50 -54.86 26.99
C VAL A 11 -29.08 -54.54 25.58
N THR A 12 -30.00 -54.04 24.76
CA THR A 12 -29.70 -53.64 23.39
C THR A 12 -29.34 -52.17 23.31
N ASN A 13 -28.39 -51.81 22.45
CA ASN A 13 -28.10 -50.42 22.13
C ASN A 13 -29.24 -49.78 21.31
N ALA A 14 -29.11 -48.50 20.96
CA ALA A 14 -30.14 -47.77 20.20
C ALA A 14 -30.43 -48.36 18.80
N GLN A 15 -29.55 -49.22 18.30
CA GLN A 15 -29.68 -49.95 17.03
C GLN A 15 -30.24 -51.36 17.21
N GLY A 16 -30.56 -51.77 18.44
CA GLY A 16 -31.11 -53.10 18.75
C GLY A 16 -30.06 -54.21 18.86
N ALA A 17 -28.76 -53.90 18.82
CA ALA A 17 -27.70 -54.89 18.98
C ALA A 17 -27.37 -55.12 20.47
N ASP A 18 -26.99 -56.34 20.82
CA ASP A 18 -26.64 -56.73 22.19
C ASP A 18 -25.37 -55.99 22.68
N VAL A 19 -25.52 -55.16 23.72
CA VAL A 19 -24.41 -54.40 24.32
C VAL A 19 -23.33 -55.33 24.88
N ALA A 20 -23.69 -56.53 25.37
CA ALA A 20 -22.70 -57.48 25.85
C ALA A 20 -21.82 -58.00 24.70
N SER A 21 -22.39 -58.19 23.51
CA SER A 21 -21.65 -58.55 22.30
C SER A 21 -20.74 -57.40 21.83
N ASP A 22 -21.24 -56.16 21.87
CA ASP A 22 -20.46 -54.98 21.50
C ASP A 22 -19.27 -54.78 22.46
N VAL A 23 -19.49 -54.92 23.77
CA VAL A 23 -18.43 -54.79 24.79
C VAL A 23 -17.44 -55.95 24.69
N ALA A 24 -17.91 -57.18 24.43
CA ALA A 24 -17.02 -58.32 24.23
C ALA A 24 -16.13 -58.14 22.99
N ALA A 25 -16.64 -57.52 21.92
CA ALA A 25 -15.83 -57.19 20.74
C ALA A 25 -14.77 -56.11 21.01
N MET A 26 -14.96 -55.28 22.04
CA MET A 26 -13.99 -54.28 22.47
C MET A 26 -12.92 -54.84 23.41
N ILE A 27 -12.98 -56.12 23.81
CA ILE A 27 -12.03 -56.72 24.75
C ILE A 27 -11.15 -57.74 24.02
N ASP A 28 -9.83 -57.58 24.09
CA ASP A 28 -8.88 -58.50 23.47
C ASP A 28 -8.81 -59.86 24.21
N GLY A 29 -8.10 -60.84 23.61
CA GLY A 29 -7.89 -62.15 24.21
C GLY A 29 -7.16 -62.14 25.57
N ASN A 30 -6.64 -60.99 26.01
CA ASN A 30 -6.00 -60.77 27.31
C ASN A 30 -6.88 -59.98 28.29
N ASN A 31 -8.17 -59.82 27.99
CA ASN A 31 -9.14 -59.14 28.83
C ASN A 31 -8.88 -57.63 29.00
N ARG A 32 -8.32 -56.97 27.98
CA ARG A 32 -8.08 -55.51 27.96
C ARG A 32 -8.93 -54.85 26.88
N VAL A 33 -9.29 -53.58 27.07
CA VAL A 33 -9.98 -52.79 26.04
C VAL A 33 -9.06 -52.61 24.84
N ASP A 34 -9.43 -53.18 23.69
CA ASP A 34 -8.77 -52.98 22.40
C ASP A 34 -9.19 -51.63 21.81
N VAL A 35 -8.43 -50.60 22.16
CA VAL A 35 -8.63 -49.25 21.64
C VAL A 35 -8.40 -49.19 20.12
N GLY A 36 -7.68 -50.16 19.53
CA GLY A 36 -7.43 -50.24 18.10
C GLY A 36 -8.67 -50.60 17.30
N SER A 37 -9.48 -51.55 17.79
CA SER A 37 -10.76 -51.89 17.16
C SER A 37 -11.82 -50.80 17.36
N TRP A 38 -11.78 -50.07 18.49
CA TRP A 38 -12.72 -49.00 18.80
C TRP A 38 -12.61 -47.78 17.87
N LEU A 39 -11.40 -47.44 17.42
CA LEU A 39 -11.15 -46.28 16.57
C LEU A 39 -11.37 -46.56 15.06
N GLY A 40 -11.72 -47.80 14.69
CA GLY A 40 -12.03 -48.21 13.31
C GLY A 40 -10.80 -48.32 12.39
N THR A 41 -11.04 -48.71 11.13
CA THR A 41 -10.02 -48.95 10.09
C THR A 41 -9.22 -47.71 9.66
N ALA A 42 -9.50 -46.54 10.24
CA ALA A 42 -8.78 -45.30 9.96
C ALA A 42 -7.38 -45.24 10.60
N VAL A 43 -7.04 -46.16 11.51
CA VAL A 43 -5.71 -46.23 12.12
C VAL A 43 -4.91 -47.28 11.36
N GLY A 44 -4.10 -46.84 10.39
CA GLY A 44 -3.18 -47.70 9.67
C GLY A 44 -2.24 -48.40 10.66
N ALA A 45 -2.37 -49.73 10.78
CA ALA A 45 -1.52 -50.52 11.65
C ALA A 45 -0.06 -50.40 11.18
N ASN A 46 0.74 -49.61 11.90
CA ASN A 46 2.17 -49.61 11.72
C ASN A 46 2.86 -50.17 12.98
N THR A 47 3.78 -51.07 12.71
CA THR A 47 4.68 -51.85 13.58
C THR A 47 4.65 -51.52 15.08
N ALA A 48 4.22 -52.52 15.86
CA ALA A 48 4.29 -52.62 17.33
C ALA A 48 3.27 -51.81 18.16
N GLY A 49 2.01 -52.26 18.17
CA GLY A 49 1.14 -52.41 19.37
C GLY A 49 0.88 -51.20 20.28
N ILE A 50 1.38 -50.02 19.98
CA ILE A 50 1.16 -48.79 20.72
C ILE A 50 0.25 -47.91 19.86
N PRO A 51 -0.94 -47.52 20.33
CA PRO A 51 -1.73 -46.51 19.66
C PRO A 51 -0.91 -45.22 19.59
N LYS A 52 -0.35 -44.91 18.43
CA LYS A 52 0.21 -43.58 18.19
C LYS A 52 -0.96 -42.65 17.90
N VAL A 53 -1.08 -41.58 18.69
CA VAL A 53 -1.82 -40.40 18.25
C VAL A 53 -1.05 -39.88 17.05
N ASP A 54 -1.63 -40.00 15.86
CA ASP A 54 -0.97 -39.55 14.64
C ASP A 54 -0.96 -38.02 14.61
N ILE A 55 0.09 -37.44 15.20
CA ILE A 55 0.34 -36.01 15.17
C ILE A 55 0.68 -35.51 13.76
N GLN A 56 0.82 -36.40 12.75
CA GLN A 56 0.95 -35.97 11.35
C GLN A 56 -0.34 -35.32 10.83
N LEU A 57 -1.48 -35.48 11.51
CA LEU A 57 -2.71 -34.73 11.26
C LEU A 57 -2.94 -33.73 12.40
N ILE A 58 -2.07 -32.71 12.55
CA ILE A 58 -2.40 -31.57 13.40
C ILE A 58 -3.64 -30.87 12.80
N ARG A 59 -4.82 -31.15 13.36
CA ARG A 59 -6.11 -30.53 13.02
C ARG A 59 -6.55 -30.72 11.55
N ASN A 60 -6.37 -31.90 10.97
CA ASN A 60 -6.76 -32.19 9.57
C ASN A 60 -6.13 -31.27 8.52
N ASN A 61 -5.05 -30.56 8.85
CA ASN A 61 -4.42 -29.62 7.94
C ASN A 61 -3.15 -30.24 7.35
N GLY A 62 -3.29 -30.90 6.20
CA GLY A 62 -2.16 -31.46 5.46
C GLY A 62 -1.07 -30.42 5.15
N ASN A 63 -1.42 -29.14 5.03
CA ASN A 63 -0.44 -28.08 4.80
C ASN A 63 0.37 -27.74 6.05
N ALA A 64 -0.19 -27.87 7.24
CA ALA A 64 0.54 -27.66 8.49
C ALA A 64 1.56 -28.77 8.73
N ALA A 65 1.18 -30.02 8.46
CA ALA A 65 2.08 -31.17 8.52
C ALA A 65 3.20 -31.07 7.47
N THR A 66 2.85 -30.79 6.21
CA THR A 66 3.84 -30.56 5.15
C THR A 66 4.74 -29.36 5.44
N SER A 67 4.21 -28.31 6.08
CA SER A 67 5.02 -27.16 6.48
C SER A 67 5.97 -27.49 7.63
N LEU A 68 5.53 -28.26 8.63
CA LEU A 68 6.42 -28.74 9.68
C LEU A 68 7.50 -29.70 9.14
N THR A 69 7.14 -30.61 8.23
CA THR A 69 8.10 -31.49 7.54
C THR A 69 9.02 -30.71 6.61
N ARG A 70 8.57 -29.61 6.00
CA ARG A 70 9.46 -28.75 5.20
C ARG A 70 10.38 -27.89 6.06
N ILE A 71 9.89 -27.41 7.21
CA ILE A 71 10.65 -26.60 8.16
C ILE A 71 11.67 -27.46 8.92
N TYR A 72 11.31 -28.67 9.31
CA TYR A 72 12.17 -29.53 10.15
C TYR A 72 12.69 -30.79 9.46
N GLY A 73 12.01 -31.31 8.44
CA GLY A 73 12.26 -32.65 7.91
C GLY A 73 13.25 -32.75 6.75
N ASN A 74 13.40 -31.71 5.91
CA ASN A 74 14.35 -31.76 4.79
C ASN A 74 15.77 -31.26 5.14
N ASN A 75 15.91 -30.59 6.28
CA ASN A 75 17.14 -29.90 6.68
C ASN A 75 17.73 -30.42 8.00
N ALA A 76 17.11 -31.44 8.60
CA ALA A 76 17.62 -32.09 9.80
C ALA A 76 18.35 -33.38 9.45
N ILE A 77 19.57 -33.53 9.96
CA ILE A 77 20.29 -34.80 9.98
C ILE A 77 20.35 -35.34 11.40
N ASN A 78 20.31 -36.66 11.54
CA ASN A 78 20.53 -37.33 12.80
C ASN A 78 21.89 -38.03 12.72
N GLY A 79 22.68 -37.96 13.78
CA GLY A 79 24.00 -38.59 13.84
C GLY A 79 24.32 -39.11 15.25
N THR A 80 25.48 -39.74 15.39
CA THR A 80 25.98 -40.25 16.68
C THR A 80 27.41 -39.77 16.83
N ALA A 81 27.67 -38.96 17.86
CA ALA A 81 28.99 -38.39 18.07
C ALA A 81 30.02 -39.49 18.35
N ASP A 82 31.19 -39.38 17.71
CA ASP A 82 32.35 -40.24 17.96
C ASP A 82 33.12 -39.76 19.20
N SER A 83 33.15 -38.44 19.43
CA SER A 83 33.76 -37.79 20.59
C SER A 83 33.43 -36.29 20.63
N GLY A 84 33.97 -35.56 21.61
CA GLY A 84 33.98 -34.11 21.60
C GLY A 84 34.43 -33.49 22.92
N THR A 85 34.32 -32.17 23.01
CA THR A 85 34.60 -31.39 24.22
C THR A 85 33.31 -30.73 24.70
N VAL A 86 33.39 -29.70 25.54
CA VAL A 86 32.21 -28.91 25.91
C VAL A 86 31.73 -28.00 24.78
N ASN A 87 32.54 -27.70 23.76
CA ASN A 87 32.14 -26.80 22.67
C ASN A 87 32.40 -27.37 21.27
N THR A 88 32.81 -28.63 21.20
CA THR A 88 33.01 -29.35 19.94
C THR A 88 32.38 -30.73 19.99
N MET A 89 31.90 -31.20 18.85
CA MET A 89 31.45 -32.57 18.62
C MET A 89 32.14 -33.07 17.35
N VAL A 90 32.68 -34.28 17.39
CA VAL A 90 33.32 -34.95 16.25
C VAL A 90 32.43 -36.11 15.84
N ASP A 91 32.07 -36.17 14.56
CA ASP A 91 31.34 -37.29 13.97
C ASP A 91 31.80 -37.51 12.54
N SER A 92 32.60 -38.56 12.33
CA SER A 92 33.19 -38.94 11.05
C SER A 92 32.18 -39.34 9.97
N SER A 93 30.89 -39.46 10.31
CA SER A 93 29.81 -39.66 9.34
C SER A 93 29.31 -38.36 8.70
N LEU A 94 29.72 -37.19 9.21
CA LEU A 94 29.40 -35.89 8.63
C LEU A 94 30.30 -35.59 7.42
N THR A 95 29.82 -35.89 6.21
CA THR A 95 30.62 -35.75 4.97
C THR A 95 30.36 -34.46 4.18
N GLN A 96 29.77 -33.43 4.79
CA GLN A 96 29.42 -32.18 4.10
C GLN A 96 30.66 -31.29 3.88
N PRO A 97 30.62 -30.29 2.98
CA PRO A 97 31.73 -29.34 2.84
C PRO A 97 31.89 -28.45 4.09
N ASP A 98 33.06 -27.81 4.18
CA ASP A 98 33.40 -26.84 5.23
C ASP A 98 32.31 -25.76 5.38
N GLY A 99 31.94 -25.47 6.63
CA GLY A 99 30.92 -24.48 6.97
C GLY A 99 29.47 -24.86 6.63
N ALA A 100 29.21 -26.10 6.17
CA ALA A 100 27.86 -26.53 5.75
C ALA A 100 26.78 -26.40 6.84
N TRP A 101 27.19 -26.39 8.11
CA TRP A 101 26.29 -26.34 9.26
C TRP A 101 26.29 -25.00 9.99
N ASN A 102 27.02 -23.98 9.50
CA ASN A 102 27.19 -22.70 10.19
C ASN A 102 25.84 -21.97 10.34
N GLY A 103 25.55 -21.53 11.56
CA GLY A 103 24.27 -20.93 11.95
C GLY A 103 23.13 -21.95 12.14
N GLY A 104 23.38 -23.25 11.98
CA GLY A 104 22.43 -24.31 12.29
C GLY A 104 22.23 -24.50 13.80
N ILE A 105 21.25 -25.33 14.16
CA ILE A 105 20.97 -25.72 15.54
C ILE A 105 21.36 -27.19 15.73
N LEU A 106 22.31 -27.46 16.62
CA LEU A 106 22.66 -28.78 17.11
C LEU A 106 21.86 -29.08 18.38
N GLN A 107 21.17 -30.21 18.45
CA GLN A 107 20.49 -30.69 19.65
C GLN A 107 20.89 -32.12 19.96
N PHE A 108 21.36 -32.38 21.19
CA PHE A 108 21.57 -33.74 21.65
C PHE A 108 20.25 -34.35 22.14
N THR A 109 20.04 -35.62 21.81
CA THR A 109 18.81 -36.38 22.10
C THR A 109 19.04 -37.58 23.02
N THR A 110 20.30 -37.79 23.41
CA THR A 110 20.74 -38.78 24.39
C THR A 110 22.00 -38.25 25.10
N GLY A 111 22.53 -39.02 26.05
CA GLY A 111 23.79 -38.70 26.73
C GLY A 111 23.64 -37.70 27.87
N ASN A 112 24.78 -37.22 28.38
CA ASN A 112 24.82 -36.24 29.47
C ASN A 112 24.39 -34.82 29.03
N ASN A 113 24.32 -34.60 27.72
CA ASN A 113 23.85 -33.36 27.11
C ASN A 113 22.41 -33.49 26.54
N ASP A 114 21.66 -34.54 26.88
CA ASP A 114 20.29 -34.75 26.40
C ASP A 114 19.41 -33.49 26.55
N LYS A 115 18.70 -33.12 25.48
CA LYS A 115 17.81 -31.96 25.33
C LYS A 115 18.46 -30.59 25.35
N PHE A 116 19.79 -30.49 25.42
CA PHE A 116 20.48 -29.23 25.22
C PHE A 116 20.60 -28.91 23.72
N SER A 117 20.45 -27.62 23.38
CA SER A 117 20.54 -27.10 22.02
C SER A 117 21.59 -26.00 21.94
N PHE A 118 22.33 -26.00 20.85
CA PHE A 118 23.47 -25.13 20.61
C PHE A 118 23.42 -24.56 19.19
N VAL A 119 23.94 -23.35 19.01
CA VAL A 119 24.13 -22.77 17.68
C VAL A 119 25.47 -23.25 17.15
N VAL A 120 25.47 -23.89 15.98
CA VAL A 120 26.70 -24.29 15.30
C VAL A 120 27.39 -23.05 14.76
N THR A 121 28.59 -22.77 15.25
CA THR A 121 29.40 -21.62 14.81
C THR A 121 30.32 -22.00 13.66
N ASP A 122 30.75 -23.26 13.61
CA ASP A 122 31.63 -23.74 12.56
C ASP A 122 31.49 -25.25 12.31
N PHE A 123 31.82 -25.71 11.11
CA PHE A 123 32.00 -27.12 10.79
C PHE A 123 33.23 -27.32 9.90
N ASP A 124 34.26 -27.93 10.47
CA ASP A 124 35.50 -28.27 9.76
C ASP A 124 35.39 -29.67 9.14
N ALA A 125 35.27 -29.72 7.82
CA ALA A 125 35.11 -30.96 7.06
C ALA A 125 36.39 -31.82 7.01
N ALA A 126 37.56 -31.29 7.37
CA ALA A 126 38.81 -32.08 7.39
C ALA A 126 38.94 -32.92 8.66
N SER A 127 38.32 -32.46 9.75
CA SER A 127 38.36 -33.10 11.06
C SER A 127 36.99 -33.60 11.53
N ASP A 128 35.96 -33.46 10.69
CA ASP A 128 34.57 -33.78 10.97
C ASP A 128 34.06 -33.15 12.29
N THR A 129 34.58 -31.95 12.60
CA THR A 129 34.36 -31.28 13.88
C THR A 129 33.32 -30.17 13.75
N VAL A 130 32.22 -30.31 14.47
CA VAL A 130 31.21 -29.27 14.68
C VAL A 130 31.60 -28.45 15.91
N THR A 131 31.80 -27.14 15.74
CA THR A 131 32.00 -26.19 16.84
C THR A 131 30.70 -25.46 17.11
N PHE A 132 30.33 -25.29 18.39
CA PHE A 132 29.05 -24.70 18.76
C PHE A 132 29.14 -23.80 19.99
N THR A 133 28.11 -22.96 20.18
CA THR A 133 27.98 -22.03 21.30
C THR A 133 26.53 -21.98 21.83
N PRO A 134 26.30 -21.75 23.14
CA PRO A 134 27.29 -21.72 24.23
C PRO A 134 27.92 -23.09 24.51
N ASP A 135 28.91 -23.14 25.41
CA ASP A 135 29.50 -24.41 25.89
C ASP A 135 28.41 -25.31 26.49
N ALA A 136 28.47 -26.60 26.18
CA ALA A 136 27.67 -27.65 26.78
C ALA A 136 28.02 -27.85 28.27
N PRO A 137 27.05 -28.25 29.11
CA PRO A 137 27.31 -28.53 30.52
C PRO A 137 28.32 -29.67 30.76
N ASN A 138 28.41 -30.61 29.82
CA ASN A 138 29.32 -31.75 29.88
C ASN A 138 30.03 -31.92 28.53
N ALA A 139 31.21 -32.53 28.53
CA ALA A 139 31.88 -32.90 27.29
C ALA A 139 31.03 -33.90 26.50
N VAL A 140 30.98 -33.73 25.17
CA VAL A 140 30.27 -34.65 24.27
C VAL A 140 30.95 -36.02 24.29
N ALA A 141 30.19 -37.06 24.59
CA ALA A 141 30.70 -38.42 24.72
C ALA A 141 30.49 -39.23 23.43
N ASN A 142 31.33 -40.26 23.25
CA ASN A 142 31.10 -41.25 22.20
C ASN A 142 29.75 -41.95 22.42
N GLY A 143 28.91 -41.98 21.39
CA GLY A 143 27.57 -42.55 21.44
C GLY A 143 26.44 -41.55 21.71
N ASP A 144 26.75 -40.28 21.95
CA ASP A 144 25.72 -39.25 22.10
C ASP A 144 25.02 -39.02 20.76
N VAL A 145 23.74 -39.39 20.67
CA VAL A 145 22.87 -39.17 19.51
C VAL A 145 22.42 -37.72 19.45
N TYR A 146 22.49 -37.13 18.27
CA TYR A 146 22.15 -35.72 18.05
C TYR A 146 21.33 -35.50 16.78
N VAL A 147 20.77 -34.30 16.67
CA VAL A 147 20.12 -33.75 15.48
C VAL A 147 20.77 -32.42 15.15
N ILE A 148 21.23 -32.23 13.90
CA ILE A 148 21.61 -30.91 13.39
C ILE A 148 20.54 -30.48 12.40
N VAL A 149 19.92 -29.33 12.67
CA VAL A 149 19.03 -28.65 11.73
C VAL A 149 19.85 -27.54 11.07
N SER A 150 20.06 -27.61 9.75
CA SER A 150 20.71 -26.50 9.05
C SER A 150 19.90 -25.22 9.26
N SER A 151 20.59 -24.08 9.31
CA SER A 151 19.94 -22.78 9.43
C SER A 151 18.78 -22.72 8.45
N LEU A 152 17.55 -22.54 8.96
CA LEU A 152 16.43 -22.13 8.11
C LEU A 152 16.93 -20.88 7.43
N ALA A 153 17.15 -20.92 6.12
CA ALA A 153 17.54 -19.74 5.36
C ALA A 153 16.64 -18.60 5.81
N MET A 154 17.16 -17.72 6.70
CA MET A 154 16.40 -16.65 7.31
C MET A 154 15.78 -15.92 6.16
N ALA A 155 14.44 -15.99 6.01
CA ALA A 155 13.70 -15.71 4.77
C ALA A 155 14.58 -14.95 3.79
N ASN A 156 15.31 -15.67 2.94
CA ASN A 156 16.37 -15.03 2.17
C ASN A 156 15.65 -14.17 1.15
N ILE A 157 15.49 -12.88 1.44
CA ILE A 157 14.79 -11.94 0.57
C ILE A 157 15.53 -11.87 -0.79
N ALA A 158 16.82 -12.28 -0.86
CA ALA A 158 17.54 -12.44 -2.12
C ALA A 158 17.00 -13.58 -3.01
N ALA A 159 16.27 -14.55 -2.46
CA ALA A 159 15.71 -15.68 -3.20
C ALA A 159 14.34 -15.39 -3.85
N ILE A 160 13.73 -14.21 -3.61
CA ILE A 160 12.41 -13.89 -4.19
C ILE A 160 12.48 -13.81 -5.73
N ASN A 161 13.67 -13.67 -6.35
CA ASN A 161 13.78 -13.77 -7.81
C ASN A 161 15.18 -14.13 -8.38
N ASN A 162 16.04 -14.84 -7.65
CA ASN A 162 17.43 -15.15 -8.08
C ASN A 162 18.30 -13.93 -8.49
N GLY A 163 17.88 -12.71 -8.15
CA GLY A 163 18.55 -11.47 -8.52
C GLY A 163 18.95 -10.70 -7.29
N ALA A 164 20.26 -10.51 -7.08
CA ALA A 164 20.80 -9.69 -5.98
C ALA A 164 20.23 -8.25 -5.95
N MET A 165 19.73 -7.76 -7.09
CA MET A 165 19.12 -6.44 -7.23
C MET A 165 17.78 -6.30 -6.51
N ALA A 166 16.96 -7.37 -6.40
CA ALA A 166 15.61 -7.25 -5.83
C ALA A 166 15.66 -6.99 -4.31
N ALA A 167 16.56 -7.68 -3.60
CA ALA A 167 16.76 -7.47 -2.17
C ALA A 167 17.37 -6.10 -1.88
N ALA A 168 18.38 -5.68 -2.65
CA ALA A 168 18.98 -4.35 -2.52
C ALA A 168 17.95 -3.23 -2.77
N ASN A 169 17.08 -3.39 -3.76
CA ASN A 169 16.01 -2.43 -4.04
C ASN A 169 14.96 -2.36 -2.92
N LEU A 170 14.67 -3.47 -2.24
CA LEU A 170 13.75 -3.47 -1.10
C LEU A 170 14.40 -2.81 0.13
N GLU A 171 15.68 -3.10 0.39
CA GLU A 171 16.45 -2.47 1.46
C GLU A 171 16.51 -0.95 1.27
N LEU A 172 16.84 -0.50 0.06
CA LEU A 172 16.83 0.93 -0.32
C LEU A 172 15.44 1.58 -0.16
N GLN A 173 14.35 0.80 -0.21
CA GLN A 173 13.00 1.32 0.00
C GLN A 173 12.69 1.61 1.48
N TYR A 174 13.31 0.89 2.41
CA TYR A 174 12.97 0.92 3.84
C TYR A 174 14.11 1.42 4.76
N ASP A 175 15.24 1.86 4.21
CA ASP A 175 16.41 2.31 4.98
C ASP A 175 16.19 3.62 5.78
N GLY A 176 15.05 4.29 5.58
CA GLY A 176 14.65 5.50 6.31
C GLY A 176 15.54 6.73 6.08
N SER A 177 16.52 6.66 5.19
CA SER A 177 17.54 7.70 5.04
C SER A 177 17.66 8.23 3.61
N THR A 178 17.37 7.42 2.60
CA THR A 178 17.53 7.84 1.19
C THR A 178 16.27 7.67 0.36
N GLY A 179 15.45 6.65 0.63
CA GLY A 179 14.30 6.32 -0.20
C GLY A 179 14.71 6.00 -1.66
N LEU A 180 13.77 5.48 -2.45
CA LEU A 180 14.05 5.15 -3.85
C LEU A 180 14.08 6.42 -4.70
N VAL A 181 15.27 7.01 -4.84
CA VAL A 181 15.52 8.12 -5.77
C VAL A 181 16.22 7.59 -7.01
N GLY A 182 15.53 7.61 -8.16
CA GLY A 182 16.11 7.25 -9.47
C GLY A 182 15.10 6.71 -10.48
N ASP A 183 15.36 6.95 -11.77
CA ASP A 183 14.47 6.57 -12.88
C ASP A 183 14.49 5.07 -13.22
N THR A 184 15.32 4.28 -12.53
CA THR A 184 15.43 2.83 -12.72
C THR A 184 14.33 2.04 -11.99
N PHE A 185 13.46 2.71 -11.24
CA PHE A 185 12.34 2.10 -10.53
C PHE A 185 11.02 2.28 -11.30
N PRO A 186 10.07 1.33 -11.21
CA PRO A 186 8.81 1.38 -11.96
C PRO A 186 7.97 2.65 -11.72
N ALA A 187 8.17 3.33 -10.58
CA ALA A 187 7.70 4.68 -10.30
C ALA A 187 8.73 5.37 -9.39
N PRO A 188 9.46 6.41 -9.82
CA PRO A 188 10.25 7.23 -8.91
C PRO A 188 9.34 7.87 -7.85
N GLN A 189 9.81 8.05 -6.61
CA GLN A 189 9.04 8.71 -5.53
C GLN A 189 8.53 10.10 -5.94
N SER A 190 9.21 10.79 -6.85
CA SER A 190 8.75 12.06 -7.44
C SER A 190 7.40 11.93 -8.16
N GLN A 191 7.11 10.79 -8.79
CA GLN A 191 5.81 10.51 -9.40
C GLN A 191 4.72 10.26 -8.34
N VAL A 192 5.07 9.65 -7.20
CA VAL A 192 4.12 9.51 -6.07
C VAL A 192 3.81 10.89 -5.46
N GLY A 193 4.81 11.77 -5.38
CA GLY A 193 4.61 13.18 -5.02
C GLY A 193 3.68 13.91 -6.00
N ALA A 194 3.82 13.66 -7.30
CA ALA A 194 2.93 14.23 -8.32
C ALA A 194 1.48 13.72 -8.21
N ILE A 195 1.27 12.46 -7.77
CA ILE A 195 -0.07 11.93 -7.50
C ILE A 195 -0.72 12.65 -6.31
N ALA A 196 0.05 13.02 -5.27
CA ALA A 196 -0.48 13.72 -4.11
C ALA A 196 -0.97 15.15 -4.45
N ILE A 197 -0.26 15.86 -5.33
CA ILE A 197 -0.58 17.25 -5.71
C ILE A 197 -1.84 17.30 -6.61
N GLY A 198 -2.13 16.25 -7.38
CA GLY A 198 -3.30 16.20 -8.24
C GLY A 198 -4.65 15.92 -7.55
N SER A 199 -4.68 15.75 -6.22
CA SER A 199 -5.87 15.27 -5.50
C SER A 199 -6.74 16.34 -4.83
N GLY A 200 -6.25 17.58 -4.72
CA GLY A 200 -7.04 18.72 -4.25
C GLY A 200 -7.21 19.76 -5.35
N GLY A 201 -8.46 20.11 -5.68
CA GLY A 201 -8.73 21.30 -6.50
C GLY A 201 -8.17 22.52 -5.78
N LEU A 202 -7.21 23.22 -6.39
CA LEU A 202 -6.81 24.53 -5.92
C LEU A 202 -7.88 25.52 -6.39
N ALA A 203 -8.18 26.54 -5.58
CA ALA A 203 -9.14 27.57 -5.96
C ALA A 203 -8.49 28.95 -5.89
N VAL A 204 -8.83 29.82 -6.84
CA VAL A 204 -8.47 31.24 -6.83
C VAL A 204 -9.73 32.09 -7.02
N VAL A 205 -9.76 33.23 -6.34
CA VAL A 205 -10.76 34.29 -6.56
C VAL A 205 -10.43 35.07 -7.83
N ALA A 206 -11.40 35.86 -8.32
CA ALA A 206 -11.15 36.74 -9.47
C ALA A 206 -10.10 37.82 -9.11
N GLU A 207 -9.16 38.08 -10.02
CA GLU A 207 -8.17 39.16 -9.88
C GLU A 207 -8.69 40.50 -10.42
N SER A 208 -9.78 40.47 -11.20
CA SER A 208 -10.45 41.67 -11.73
C SER A 208 -11.84 41.33 -12.27
N ALA A 209 -12.68 42.36 -12.39
CA ALA A 209 -13.85 42.36 -13.25
C ALA A 209 -13.75 43.47 -14.30
N THR A 210 -14.30 43.22 -15.49
CA THR A 210 -14.42 44.21 -16.55
C THR A 210 -15.89 44.33 -16.96
N ILE A 211 -16.46 45.51 -16.75
CA ILE A 211 -17.85 45.83 -17.12
C ILE A 211 -17.85 46.46 -18.52
N THR A 212 -18.34 45.71 -19.51
CA THR A 212 -18.45 46.17 -20.91
C THR A 212 -19.78 46.89 -21.16
N THR A 213 -20.86 46.40 -20.54
CA THR A 213 -22.19 47.00 -20.55
C THR A 213 -22.88 46.71 -19.22
N GLY A 214 -23.43 47.74 -18.58
CA GLY A 214 -24.06 47.65 -17.28
C GLY A 214 -23.60 48.79 -16.36
N THR A 215 -24.17 48.85 -15.17
CA THR A 215 -23.76 49.75 -14.08
C THR A 215 -23.35 48.91 -12.89
N GLU A 216 -22.14 49.11 -12.42
CA GLU A 216 -21.53 48.36 -11.32
C GLU A 216 -21.89 49.00 -9.97
N THR A 217 -22.29 48.17 -9.00
CA THR A 217 -22.36 48.53 -7.58
C THR A 217 -21.46 47.58 -6.78
N LEU A 218 -20.67 48.16 -5.87
CA LEU A 218 -19.50 47.51 -5.28
C LEU A 218 -18.49 47.08 -6.36
N THR A 219 -17.51 46.24 -6.03
CA THR A 219 -16.49 45.80 -6.97
C THR A 219 -16.27 44.29 -6.81
N TYR A 220 -15.56 43.69 -7.76
CA TYR A 220 -15.23 42.25 -7.71
C TYR A 220 -14.61 41.76 -6.39
N THR A 221 -13.98 42.63 -5.59
CA THR A 221 -13.41 42.25 -4.28
C THR A 221 -14.48 41.82 -3.27
N SER A 222 -15.74 42.24 -3.45
CA SER A 222 -16.86 41.71 -2.65
C SER A 222 -17.15 40.24 -2.93
N THR A 223 -16.63 39.68 -4.03
CA THR A 223 -16.83 38.27 -4.42
C THR A 223 -15.84 37.28 -3.82
N GLU A 224 -14.97 37.73 -2.90
CA GLU A 224 -13.93 36.90 -2.28
C GLU A 224 -14.49 36.01 -1.15
N GLU A 225 -15.44 36.53 -0.37
CA GLU A 225 -16.08 35.83 0.74
C GLU A 225 -17.47 35.31 0.32
N LEU A 226 -18.14 34.52 1.16
CA LEU A 226 -19.53 34.09 0.94
C LEU A 226 -20.28 34.57 2.19
N ASP A 227 -20.47 35.87 2.25
CA ASP A 227 -20.92 36.61 3.43
C ASP A 227 -22.21 37.40 3.17
N GLY A 228 -22.72 37.36 1.94
CA GLY A 228 -23.92 38.06 1.50
C GLY A 228 -23.65 39.47 0.98
N ALA A 229 -22.40 39.95 0.95
CA ALA A 229 -22.04 41.18 0.24
C ALA A 229 -21.87 40.89 -1.25
N THR A 230 -22.70 41.50 -2.10
CA THR A 230 -22.76 41.14 -3.51
C THR A 230 -22.10 42.19 -4.41
N HIS A 231 -21.37 41.73 -5.42
CA HIS A 231 -21.00 42.53 -6.58
C HIS A 231 -22.16 42.52 -7.57
N ASP A 232 -22.73 43.71 -7.80
CA ASP A 232 -23.97 43.85 -8.55
C ASP A 232 -23.72 44.52 -9.89
N VAL A 233 -24.27 43.95 -10.95
CA VAL A 233 -24.21 44.54 -12.30
C VAL A 233 -25.62 44.69 -12.84
N ALA A 234 -26.14 45.91 -12.71
CA ALA A 234 -27.43 46.30 -13.26
C ALA A 234 -27.32 46.57 -14.76
N ALA A 235 -28.37 46.28 -15.51
CA ALA A 235 -28.39 46.49 -16.94
C ALA A 235 -28.35 47.98 -17.32
N ALA A 236 -27.60 48.28 -18.37
CA ALA A 236 -27.56 49.60 -18.99
C ALA A 236 -28.21 49.50 -20.37
N GLY A 237 -29.31 50.23 -20.59
CA GLY A 237 -30.05 50.15 -21.85
C GLY A 237 -30.71 48.80 -22.11
N GLY A 238 -31.01 48.03 -21.06
CA GLY A 238 -31.66 46.71 -21.15
C GLY A 238 -30.72 45.55 -21.47
N ALA A 239 -29.40 45.76 -21.41
CA ALA A 239 -28.41 44.71 -21.60
C ALA A 239 -27.34 44.73 -20.51
N THR A 240 -26.71 43.59 -20.31
CA THR A 240 -25.58 43.39 -19.40
C THR A 240 -24.48 42.59 -20.11
N ASP A 241 -23.23 43.04 -20.01
CA ASP A 241 -22.04 42.33 -20.49
C ASP A 241 -20.85 42.66 -19.57
N PHE A 242 -20.35 41.66 -18.86
CA PHE A 242 -19.15 41.78 -18.05
C PHE A 242 -18.46 40.43 -17.91
N TYR A 243 -17.20 40.44 -17.49
CA TYR A 243 -16.48 39.22 -17.16
C TYR A 243 -15.57 39.37 -15.95
N TYR A 244 -15.39 38.28 -15.22
CA TYR A 244 -14.33 38.11 -14.23
C TYR A 244 -13.10 37.48 -14.89
N GLN A 245 -11.91 37.90 -14.47
CA GLN A 245 -10.65 37.27 -14.84
C GLN A 245 -10.00 36.62 -13.62
N PHE A 246 -9.45 35.42 -13.81
CA PHE A 246 -8.70 34.67 -12.81
C PHE A 246 -7.28 34.42 -13.33
N ASP A 247 -6.34 34.20 -12.41
CA ASP A 247 -5.00 33.71 -12.71
C ASP A 247 -4.74 32.41 -11.94
N VAL A 248 -4.74 31.29 -12.66
CA VAL A 248 -4.47 29.96 -12.09
C VAL A 248 -2.97 29.61 -12.10
N GLY A 249 -2.12 30.58 -12.46
CA GLY A 249 -0.68 30.41 -12.63
C GLY A 249 -0.32 29.73 -13.95
N SER A 250 0.97 29.81 -14.31
CA SER A 250 1.48 29.29 -15.59
C SER A 250 1.34 27.77 -15.78
N SER A 251 1.14 27.05 -14.69
CA SER A 251 1.00 25.59 -14.63
C SER A 251 -0.42 25.13 -14.34
N GLY A 252 -1.31 26.08 -14.04
CA GLY A 252 -2.70 25.80 -13.75
C GLY A 252 -3.49 25.53 -15.03
N VAL A 253 -4.44 24.60 -14.92
CA VAL A 253 -5.49 24.37 -15.90
C VAL A 253 -6.81 24.42 -15.15
N ALA A 254 -7.70 25.33 -15.55
CA ALA A 254 -9.01 25.46 -14.93
C ALA A 254 -9.81 24.16 -15.10
N THR A 255 -10.43 23.71 -14.02
CA THR A 255 -11.24 22.50 -13.97
C THR A 255 -12.71 22.82 -13.79
N GLU A 256 -13.03 23.86 -12.99
CA GLU A 256 -14.41 24.26 -12.70
C GLU A 256 -14.47 25.75 -12.34
N LEU A 257 -15.58 26.40 -12.66
CA LEU A 257 -15.86 27.79 -12.32
C LEU A 257 -17.12 27.80 -11.46
N HIS A 258 -17.00 28.14 -10.18
CA HIS A 258 -18.14 28.24 -9.27
C HIS A 258 -18.55 29.71 -9.16
N TRP A 259 -19.84 29.93 -9.33
CA TRP A 259 -20.50 31.21 -9.11
C TRP A 259 -21.60 31.04 -8.07
N PHE A 260 -21.56 31.86 -7.04
CA PHE A 260 -22.54 31.94 -5.98
C PHE A 260 -23.24 33.29 -6.11
N GLY A 261 -24.51 33.29 -6.44
CA GLY A 261 -25.26 34.52 -6.64
C GLY A 261 -26.69 34.28 -7.03
N TYR A 262 -27.34 35.32 -7.55
CA TYR A 262 -28.66 35.22 -8.16
C TYR A 262 -28.83 36.29 -9.25
N ALA A 263 -29.69 35.98 -10.23
CA ALA A 263 -30.15 36.94 -11.23
C ALA A 263 -31.58 37.36 -10.90
N GLN A 264 -31.87 38.66 -10.93
CA GLN A 264 -33.18 39.19 -10.56
C GLN A 264 -34.16 39.18 -11.75
N SER A 265 -35.46 39.24 -11.45
CA SER A 265 -36.60 39.30 -12.39
C SER A 265 -36.93 37.97 -13.08
N ASN A 266 -38.24 37.72 -13.21
CA ASN A 266 -38.75 36.57 -13.94
C ASN A 266 -38.61 36.79 -15.45
N ASN A 267 -38.13 35.77 -16.16
CA ASN A 267 -37.85 35.74 -17.61
C ASN A 267 -36.50 36.31 -18.05
N ASP A 268 -35.70 36.83 -17.13
CA ASP A 268 -34.34 37.25 -17.42
C ASP A 268 -33.46 36.01 -17.68
N SER A 269 -32.55 36.09 -18.65
CA SER A 269 -31.64 34.99 -18.97
C SER A 269 -30.23 35.49 -19.26
N TYR A 270 -29.25 34.93 -18.58
CA TYR A 270 -27.84 35.26 -18.78
C TYR A 270 -27.13 34.08 -19.45
N ALA A 271 -26.52 34.32 -20.60
CA ALA A 271 -25.58 33.38 -21.19
C ALA A 271 -24.26 33.46 -20.44
N VAL A 272 -23.80 32.33 -19.91
CA VAL A 272 -22.53 32.19 -19.21
C VAL A 272 -21.50 31.64 -20.18
N LYS A 273 -20.40 32.36 -20.37
CA LYS A 273 -19.38 32.04 -21.38
C LYS A 273 -17.99 32.03 -20.76
N ALA A 274 -17.08 31.26 -21.33
CA ALA A 274 -15.66 31.38 -21.03
C ALA A 274 -14.86 31.72 -22.29
N TYR A 275 -13.76 32.47 -22.13
CA TYR A 275 -12.94 32.90 -23.25
C TYR A 275 -12.07 31.75 -23.74
N ASP A 276 -12.31 31.28 -24.96
CA ASP A 276 -11.47 30.29 -25.64
C ASP A 276 -10.28 31.01 -26.28
N TRP A 277 -9.09 30.74 -25.75
CA TRP A 277 -7.84 31.37 -26.19
C TRP A 277 -7.31 30.81 -27.50
N LEU A 278 -7.75 29.61 -27.91
CA LEU A 278 -7.38 29.00 -29.18
C LEU A 278 -8.18 29.63 -30.33
N SER A 279 -9.49 29.79 -30.15
CA SER A 279 -10.36 30.42 -31.15
C SER A 279 -10.53 31.94 -30.98
N ALA A 280 -9.90 32.52 -29.96
CA ALA A 280 -9.91 33.93 -29.62
C ALA A 280 -11.32 34.53 -29.47
N GLY A 281 -12.17 33.89 -28.66
CA GLY A 281 -13.53 34.39 -28.42
C GLY A 281 -14.27 33.69 -27.29
N PHE A 282 -15.32 34.33 -26.78
CA PHE A 282 -16.17 33.74 -25.75
C PHE A 282 -17.05 32.62 -26.32
N LYS A 283 -17.08 31.47 -25.62
CA LYS A 283 -17.94 30.32 -25.91
C LYS A 283 -18.86 30.06 -24.73
N GLN A 284 -20.13 29.81 -25.01
CA GLN A 284 -21.12 29.53 -23.98
C GLN A 284 -20.84 28.18 -23.31
N ILE A 285 -20.79 28.19 -21.98
CA ILE A 285 -20.58 27.02 -21.11
C ILE A 285 -21.76 26.79 -20.16
N GLY A 286 -22.74 27.70 -20.14
CA GLY A 286 -23.94 27.56 -19.35
C GLY A 286 -24.95 28.68 -19.58
N THR A 287 -25.99 28.66 -18.76
CA THR A 287 -27.04 29.68 -18.69
C THR A 287 -27.47 29.86 -17.25
N LEU A 288 -27.78 31.09 -16.85
CA LEU A 288 -28.47 31.39 -15.59
C LEU A 288 -29.85 31.95 -15.90
N ALA A 289 -30.86 31.41 -15.25
CA ALA A 289 -32.22 31.94 -15.32
C ALA A 289 -32.43 32.91 -14.14
N GLY A 290 -33.02 34.08 -14.43
CA GLY A 290 -33.46 35.01 -13.41
C GLY A 290 -34.70 34.50 -12.66
N GLY A 291 -34.84 34.95 -11.42
CA GLY A 291 -36.00 34.62 -10.60
C GLY A 291 -36.35 35.73 -9.61
N ASN A 292 -37.58 35.71 -9.13
CA ASN A 292 -38.01 36.56 -8.03
C ASN A 292 -37.45 36.02 -6.70
N GLY A 293 -36.34 36.60 -6.24
CA GLY A 293 -35.74 36.29 -4.95
C GLY A 293 -34.34 36.86 -4.82
N SER A 294 -33.80 36.81 -3.60
CA SER A 294 -32.42 37.20 -3.27
C SER A 294 -31.65 36.06 -2.62
N THR A 295 -32.08 34.82 -2.86
CA THR A 295 -31.41 33.64 -2.31
C THR A 295 -30.22 33.30 -3.19
N VAL A 296 -29.02 33.42 -2.62
CA VAL A 296 -27.77 33.01 -3.27
C VAL A 296 -27.84 31.51 -3.58
N SER A 297 -27.58 31.17 -4.84
CA SER A 297 -27.47 29.79 -5.33
C SER A 297 -26.10 29.54 -5.95
N GLU A 298 -25.59 28.33 -5.78
CA GLU A 298 -24.36 27.88 -6.40
C GLU A 298 -24.61 27.32 -7.80
N HIS A 299 -23.81 27.75 -8.76
CA HIS A 299 -23.73 27.20 -10.11
C HIS A 299 -22.28 26.90 -10.45
N ALA A 300 -22.06 25.70 -10.97
CA ALA A 300 -20.75 25.27 -11.42
C ALA A 300 -20.73 25.12 -12.94
N PHE A 301 -19.67 25.60 -13.57
CA PHE A 301 -19.46 25.55 -15.01
C PHE A 301 -18.11 24.92 -15.31
N VAL A 302 -18.07 23.98 -16.26
CA VAL A 302 -16.85 23.26 -16.61
C VAL A 302 -16.20 23.90 -17.84
N PRO A 303 -15.09 24.66 -17.70
CA PRO A 303 -14.34 25.15 -18.84
C PRO A 303 -13.63 24.01 -19.57
N THR A 304 -13.36 24.19 -20.86
CA THR A 304 -12.43 23.33 -21.60
C THR A 304 -11.00 23.79 -21.38
N THR A 305 -10.01 22.95 -21.68
CA THR A 305 -8.58 23.32 -21.59
C THR A 305 -8.22 24.54 -22.45
N ALA A 306 -8.90 24.74 -23.58
CA ALA A 306 -8.71 25.92 -24.45
C ALA A 306 -9.15 27.24 -23.80
N MET A 307 -9.91 27.18 -22.70
CA MET A 307 -10.35 28.35 -21.93
C MET A 307 -9.38 28.75 -20.81
N THR A 308 -8.30 27.99 -20.62
CA THR A 308 -7.14 28.44 -19.86
C THR A 308 -6.12 29.06 -20.81
N GLY A 309 -5.66 30.27 -20.50
CA GLY A 309 -4.82 31.03 -21.38
C GLY A 309 -3.43 30.42 -21.56
N THR A 310 -2.83 30.75 -22.71
CA THR A 310 -1.48 30.32 -23.11
C THR A 310 -0.66 31.52 -23.57
N GLY A 311 0.65 31.34 -23.74
CA GLY A 311 1.55 32.39 -24.21
C GLY A 311 1.56 33.61 -23.28
N ALA A 312 1.29 34.80 -23.82
CA ALA A 312 1.25 36.03 -23.02
C ALA A 312 0.10 36.07 -22.00
N ASN A 313 -0.91 35.19 -22.16
CA ASN A 313 -2.05 35.07 -21.25
C ASN A 313 -2.00 33.76 -20.46
N VAL A 314 -0.82 33.14 -20.32
CA VAL A 314 -0.67 31.85 -19.63
C VAL A 314 -1.33 31.89 -18.25
N GLY A 315 -2.19 30.91 -17.96
CA GLY A 315 -2.91 30.81 -16.68
C GLY A 315 -4.13 31.73 -16.54
N LYS A 316 -4.42 32.61 -17.50
CA LYS A 316 -5.61 33.49 -17.42
C LYS A 316 -6.88 32.74 -17.80
N VAL A 317 -7.93 32.90 -17.01
CA VAL A 317 -9.26 32.35 -17.26
C VAL A 317 -10.27 33.49 -17.20
N ARG A 318 -11.26 33.52 -18.10
CA ARG A 318 -12.29 34.56 -18.11
C ARG A 318 -13.68 33.96 -18.11
N LEU A 319 -14.52 34.38 -17.17
CA LEU A 319 -15.93 34.00 -17.04
C LEU A 319 -16.81 35.21 -17.34
N GLN A 320 -17.53 35.18 -18.46
CA GLN A 320 -18.39 36.25 -18.94
C GLN A 320 -19.87 35.93 -18.70
N PHE A 321 -20.62 36.96 -18.32
CA PHE A 321 -22.07 36.95 -18.26
C PHE A 321 -22.59 37.96 -19.28
N THR A 322 -23.45 37.51 -20.20
CA THR A 322 -24.11 38.40 -21.17
C THR A 322 -25.61 38.17 -21.17
N SER A 323 -26.38 39.25 -21.17
CA SER A 323 -27.83 39.21 -21.32
C SER A 323 -28.35 40.40 -22.13
N ALA A 324 -29.42 40.16 -22.90
CA ALA A 324 -30.14 41.18 -23.65
C ALA A 324 -31.53 41.51 -23.04
N ASP A 325 -31.91 40.80 -21.99
CA ASP A 325 -33.17 40.95 -21.26
C ASP A 325 -32.99 41.01 -19.73
N GLY A 326 -31.78 40.69 -19.25
CA GLY A 326 -31.41 40.67 -17.85
C GLY A 326 -31.41 42.07 -17.27
N THR A 327 -31.98 42.19 -16.08
CA THR A 327 -32.18 43.44 -15.35
C THR A 327 -31.02 43.70 -14.41
N GLU A 328 -30.62 42.68 -13.63
CA GLU A 328 -29.58 42.79 -12.61
C GLU A 328 -29.08 41.40 -12.19
N ILE A 329 -27.78 41.27 -11.98
CA ILE A 329 -27.14 40.05 -11.48
C ILE A 329 -26.27 40.39 -10.26
N PHE A 330 -26.40 39.56 -9.23
CA PHE A 330 -25.77 39.73 -7.92
C PHE A 330 -24.80 38.56 -7.71
N THR A 331 -23.52 38.85 -7.47
CA THR A 331 -22.50 37.83 -7.22
C THR A 331 -21.97 37.96 -5.79
N ASP A 332 -22.26 36.98 -4.94
CA ASP A 332 -21.72 36.87 -3.57
C ASP A 332 -20.31 36.26 -3.60
N ARG A 333 -20.09 35.21 -4.41
CA ARG A 333 -18.75 34.62 -4.61
C ARG A 333 -18.52 34.16 -6.04
N VAL A 334 -17.29 34.31 -6.53
CA VAL A 334 -16.84 33.65 -7.76
C VAL A 334 -15.43 33.11 -7.62
N ILE A 335 -15.24 31.81 -7.89
CA ILE A 335 -13.95 31.13 -7.78
C ILE A 335 -13.69 30.26 -9.02
N CYS A 336 -12.42 30.14 -9.37
CA CYS A 336 -11.93 29.22 -10.38
C CYS A 336 -11.17 28.10 -9.70
N GLU A 337 -11.70 26.89 -9.78
CA GLU A 337 -10.96 25.69 -9.43
C GLU A 337 -10.01 25.29 -10.57
N PHE A 338 -8.84 24.82 -10.20
CA PHE A 338 -7.82 24.41 -11.15
C PHE A 338 -6.97 23.27 -10.61
N THR A 339 -6.37 22.54 -11.54
CA THR A 339 -5.30 21.59 -11.27
C THR A 339 -3.97 22.20 -11.70
N GLN A 340 -2.91 21.97 -10.93
CA GLN A 340 -1.56 22.27 -11.39
C GLN A 340 -0.95 21.01 -11.97
N ALA A 341 -0.63 21.05 -13.27
CA ALA A 341 0.23 20.03 -13.84
C ALA A 341 1.60 20.17 -13.17
N ALA A 342 2.14 19.07 -12.64
CA ALA A 342 3.53 19.04 -12.17
C ALA A 342 4.43 19.42 -13.35
N GLN A 343 4.92 20.66 -13.36
CA GLN A 343 5.83 21.10 -14.41
C GLN A 343 7.24 20.66 -14.05
N GLY A 344 7.70 19.61 -14.73
CA GLY A 344 9.13 19.40 -14.92
C GLY A 344 9.69 20.45 -15.89
N ILE A 345 10.99 20.70 -15.80
CA ILE A 345 11.70 21.44 -16.85
C ILE A 345 11.71 20.55 -18.10
N ALA A 346 10.94 20.91 -19.13
CA ALA A 346 10.91 20.15 -20.36
C ALA A 346 12.30 20.14 -21.03
N ASN A 347 12.69 19.04 -21.66
CA ASN A 347 13.95 18.96 -22.39
C ASN A 347 14.04 20.09 -23.44
N GLY A 348 15.16 20.82 -23.44
CA GLY A 348 15.37 22.00 -24.29
C GLY A 348 14.83 23.32 -23.72
N SER A 349 14.27 23.34 -22.52
CA SER A 349 13.88 24.59 -21.85
C SER A 349 15.10 25.38 -21.37
N THR A 350 15.04 26.71 -21.47
CA THR A 350 16.04 27.60 -20.87
C THR A 350 15.61 27.99 -19.45
N ILE A 351 16.50 27.81 -18.48
CA ILE A 351 16.33 28.32 -17.12
C ILE A 351 17.10 29.63 -17.01
N THR A 352 16.43 30.72 -16.65
CA THR A 352 17.07 32.01 -16.38
C THR A 352 17.02 32.28 -14.89
N LEU A 353 18.18 32.36 -14.24
CA LEU A 353 18.31 32.74 -12.83
C LEU A 353 18.41 34.27 -12.74
N GLY A 354 17.46 34.90 -12.07
CA GLY A 354 17.50 36.35 -11.85
C GLY A 354 18.58 36.74 -10.82
N ALA A 355 19.13 37.95 -10.93
CA ALA A 355 20.16 38.45 -10.02
C ALA A 355 19.73 38.56 -8.52
N ALA A 356 18.44 38.37 -8.22
CA ALA A 356 17.85 38.49 -6.89
C ALA A 356 17.10 37.24 -6.41
N THR A 357 17.23 36.10 -7.09
CA THR A 357 16.60 34.86 -6.60
C THR A 357 17.28 34.42 -5.31
N GLY A 358 16.50 34.20 -4.24
CA GLY A 358 17.00 33.55 -3.03
C GLY A 358 17.57 32.15 -3.34
N ARG A 359 18.22 31.51 -2.37
CA ARG A 359 18.77 30.16 -2.56
C ARG A 359 17.65 29.19 -2.97
N THR A 360 17.60 28.80 -4.24
CA THR A 360 16.66 27.81 -4.80
C THR A 360 17.42 26.57 -5.25
N ASN A 361 17.00 25.40 -4.77
CA ASN A 361 17.52 24.14 -5.27
C ASN A 361 16.72 23.73 -6.51
N LEU A 362 17.38 23.70 -7.66
CA LEU A 362 16.83 23.15 -8.90
C LEU A 362 17.35 21.71 -9.04
N VAL A 363 16.44 20.76 -9.23
CA VAL A 363 16.77 19.35 -9.44
C VAL A 363 16.27 18.94 -10.82
N GLY A 364 17.18 18.55 -11.70
CA GLY A 364 16.89 18.09 -13.05
C GLY A 364 17.89 17.03 -13.51
N ARG A 365 17.54 16.30 -14.58
CA ARG A 365 18.42 15.34 -15.28
C ARG A 365 18.54 15.78 -16.74
N ASP A 366 19.71 15.54 -17.34
CA ASP A 366 20.01 15.83 -18.75
C ASP A 366 19.85 17.28 -19.21
N TRP A 367 19.77 18.22 -18.28
CA TRP A 367 19.92 19.65 -18.51
C TRP A 367 21.37 20.04 -18.83
N ILE A 368 21.52 20.92 -19.83
CA ILE A 368 22.76 21.63 -20.12
C ILE A 368 22.67 23.01 -19.45
N LEU A 369 23.51 23.25 -18.45
CA LEU A 369 23.68 24.58 -17.85
C LEU A 369 24.54 25.45 -18.79
N ALA A 370 23.90 26.21 -19.67
CA ALA A 370 24.58 27.16 -20.54
C ALA A 370 24.75 28.52 -19.83
N LEU A 371 25.93 28.77 -19.26
CA LEU A 371 26.21 29.98 -18.47
C LEU A 371 26.39 31.27 -19.29
N GLY A 372 26.45 31.18 -20.63
CA GLY A 372 26.54 32.36 -21.50
C GLY A 372 27.71 33.32 -21.19
N GLY A 373 28.77 32.85 -20.54
CA GLY A 373 29.91 33.68 -20.09
C GLY A 373 29.79 34.22 -18.65
N GLN A 374 28.79 33.83 -17.87
CA GLN A 374 28.71 34.12 -16.44
C GLN A 374 29.60 33.16 -15.63
N ASP A 375 30.24 33.71 -14.59
CA ASP A 375 31.15 32.98 -13.72
C ASP A 375 30.39 32.37 -12.53
N ILE A 376 30.58 31.07 -12.27
CA ILE A 376 30.09 30.44 -11.02
C ILE A 376 31.24 30.58 -10.02
N THR A 377 31.28 31.71 -9.32
CA THR A 377 32.22 31.89 -8.22
C THR A 377 31.54 31.49 -6.92
N ASN A 378 32.23 30.63 -6.15
CA ASN A 378 31.82 30.10 -4.85
C ASN A 378 32.23 31.05 -3.73
#